data_AF-A0A7J2KT13-F1
#
_entry.id   AF-A0A7J2KT13-F1
#
_cell.length_a   1.000
_cell.length_b   1.000
_cell.length_c   1.000
_cell.angle_alpha   90.00
_cell.angle_beta   90.00
_cell.angle_gamma   90.00
#
_symmetry.space_group_name_H-M   'P 1'
#
loop_
_entity.id
_entity.type
_entity.pdbx_description
1 polymer ?
#
loop_
_entity_poly.entity_id
_entity_poly.type
_entity_poly.pdbx_seq_one_letter_code
_entity_poly.pdbx_strand_id
1 'polypeptide(L)'
;MNELPPNCLKCGKCREVCIVEKLRHEVKFSVLERKDSFLCASCWRCMEVCTAGIDIYSLMMEARKNKQLPESFEMSIKNILDTGYSMPMRGIASIREMYGLAPLEHPSGRIIGTLLKGVKERLKKA
;
A
#
# COMPACT_ATOMS: atom_id res chain seq x y z
N MET A 1 21.68 -8.34 0.27
CA MET A 1 20.77 -8.86 -0.77
C MET A 1 19.66 -9.61 -0.04
N ASN A 2 18.40 -9.37 -0.37
CA ASN A 2 17.31 -10.18 0.20
C ASN A 2 17.35 -11.57 -0.45
N GLU A 3 17.50 -12.62 0.36
CA GLU A 3 17.46 -13.98 -0.16
C GLU A 3 16.07 -14.33 -0.67
N LEU A 4 16.04 -15.05 -1.80
CA LEU A 4 14.80 -15.61 -2.32
C LEU A 4 14.35 -16.77 -1.45
N PRO A 5 13.04 -17.02 -1.34
CA PRO A 5 12.54 -18.22 -0.69
C PRO A 5 13.23 -19.47 -1.25
N PRO A 6 13.61 -20.45 -0.41
CA PRO A 6 14.36 -21.64 -0.83
C PRO A 6 13.68 -22.45 -1.94
N ASN A 7 12.35 -22.44 -2.00
CA ASN A 7 11.54 -23.10 -3.02
C ASN A 7 11.45 -22.32 -4.34
N CYS A 8 12.12 -21.16 -4.48
CA CYS A 8 12.09 -20.38 -5.70
C CYS A 8 12.90 -21.02 -6.83
N LEU A 9 12.20 -21.45 -7.87
CA LEU A 9 12.80 -22.06 -9.07
C LEU A 9 13.49 -21.05 -10.01
N LYS A 10 13.48 -19.75 -9.68
CA LYS A 10 14.03 -18.66 -10.53
C LYS A 10 13.51 -18.66 -11.98
N CYS A 11 12.30 -19.16 -12.22
CA CYS A 11 11.73 -19.35 -13.55
C CYS A 11 11.29 -18.07 -14.28
N GLY A 12 11.30 -16.91 -13.61
CA GLY A 12 10.98 -15.62 -14.22
C GLY A 12 9.50 -15.32 -14.48
N LYS A 13 8.58 -16.29 -14.39
CA LYS A 13 7.15 -16.10 -14.71
C LYS A 13 6.48 -14.92 -13.98
N CYS A 14 6.82 -14.71 -12.71
CA CYS A 14 6.29 -13.57 -11.93
C CYS A 14 6.66 -12.20 -12.53
N ARG A 15 7.82 -12.10 -13.18
CA ARG A 15 8.31 -10.89 -13.86
C ARG A 15 7.60 -10.68 -15.19
N GLU A 16 7.40 -11.76 -15.96
CA GLU A 16 6.70 -11.74 -17.25
C GLU A 16 5.26 -11.24 -17.15
N VAL A 17 4.60 -11.40 -15.99
CA VAL A 17 3.24 -10.90 -15.75
C VAL A 17 3.19 -9.61 -14.95
N CYS A 18 4.32 -9.11 -14.47
CA CYS A 18 4.35 -7.90 -13.65
C CYS A 18 4.13 -6.65 -14.52
N ILE A 19 2.98 -6.00 -14.36
CA ILE A 19 2.66 -4.76 -15.08
C ILE A 19 3.65 -3.62 -14.77
N VAL A 20 4.17 -3.60 -13.54
CA VAL A 20 5.13 -2.58 -13.09
C VAL A 20 6.48 -2.75 -13.77
N GLU A 21 6.97 -3.99 -13.92
CA GLU A 21 8.20 -4.26 -14.69
C GLU A 21 8.02 -3.93 -16.18
N LYS A 22 6.83 -4.20 -16.75
CA LYS A 22 6.57 -3.93 -18.18
C LYS A 22 6.47 -2.44 -18.52
N LEU A 23 5.87 -1.64 -17.64
CA LEU A 23 5.58 -0.23 -17.93
C LEU A 23 6.76 0.71 -17.64
N ARG A 24 7.83 0.24 -17.00
CA ARG A 24 8.94 1.12 -16.59
C ARG A 24 10.21 0.79 -17.35
N HIS A 25 10.58 1.69 -18.26
CA HIS A 25 11.85 1.66 -18.99
C HIS A 25 13.05 2.09 -18.11
N GLU A 26 12.83 2.85 -17.03
CA GLU A 26 13.92 3.50 -16.27
C GLU A 26 14.10 3.02 -14.81
N VAL A 27 13.06 2.47 -14.19
CA VAL A 27 13.14 1.97 -12.80
C VAL A 27 13.24 0.45 -12.84
N LYS A 28 14.37 -0.09 -12.38
CA LYS A 28 14.56 -1.55 -12.20
C LYS A 28 13.72 -2.03 -11.01
N PHE A 29 12.39 -2.02 -11.15
CA PHE A 29 11.55 -2.78 -10.23
C PHE A 29 11.89 -4.25 -10.41
N SER A 30 12.33 -4.88 -9.33
CA SER A 30 12.58 -6.32 -9.31
C SER A 30 11.75 -6.90 -8.19
N VAL A 31 10.81 -7.78 -8.56
CA VAL A 31 10.06 -8.61 -7.60
C VAL A 31 11.02 -9.34 -6.65
N LEU A 32 12.24 -9.64 -7.10
CA LEU A 32 13.24 -10.39 -6.35
C LEU A 32 14.03 -9.49 -5.38
N GLU A 33 14.41 -8.29 -5.80
CA GLU A 33 15.21 -7.37 -4.97
C GLU A 33 14.35 -6.67 -3.92
N ARG A 34 13.05 -6.51 -4.19
CA ARG A 34 12.08 -5.86 -3.31
C ARG A 34 12.44 -4.40 -2.99
N LYS A 35 13.44 -3.80 -3.64
CA LYS A 35 13.95 -2.44 -3.40
C LYS A 35 12.89 -1.37 -3.61
N ASP A 36 11.98 -1.62 -4.55
CA ASP A 36 10.89 -0.72 -4.88
C ASP A 36 9.53 -1.32 -4.49
N SER A 37 9.46 -1.99 -3.34
CA SER A 37 8.25 -2.69 -2.86
C SER A 37 6.98 -1.84 -2.81
N PHE A 38 7.08 -0.51 -2.66
CA PHE A 38 5.93 0.40 -2.76
C PHE A 38 5.38 0.57 -4.18
N LEU A 39 6.15 0.26 -5.22
CA LEU A 39 5.65 0.25 -6.61
C LEU A 39 4.80 -0.99 -6.93
N CYS A 40 4.86 -2.05 -6.12
CA CYS A 40 4.03 -3.22 -6.32
C CYS A 40 2.54 -2.84 -6.18
N ALA A 41 1.82 -2.91 -7.29
CA ALA A 41 0.38 -2.61 -7.37
C ALA A 41 -0.50 -3.61 -6.61
N SER A 42 0.08 -4.67 -6.03
CA SER A 42 -0.64 -5.73 -5.31
C SER A 42 -1.74 -6.35 -6.16
N CYS A 43 -1.49 -6.59 -7.46
CA CYS A 43 -2.47 -7.15 -8.39
C CYS A 43 -2.50 -8.70 -8.41
N TRP A 44 -1.66 -9.34 -7.59
CA TRP A 44 -1.55 -10.81 -7.40
C TRP A 44 -1.23 -11.68 -8.62
N ARG A 45 -1.13 -11.13 -9.83
CA ARG A 45 -0.80 -11.90 -11.06
C ARG A 45 0.45 -12.77 -10.93
N CYS A 46 1.46 -12.29 -10.20
CA CYS A 46 2.70 -13.03 -9.97
C CYS A 46 2.50 -14.30 -9.13
N MET A 47 1.53 -14.31 -8.21
CA MET A 47 1.17 -15.48 -7.41
C MET A 47 0.39 -16.50 -8.24
N GLU A 48 -0.54 -16.03 -9.09
CA GLU A 48 -1.32 -16.89 -10.00
C GLU A 48 -0.46 -17.72 -10.96
N VAL A 49 0.70 -17.21 -11.37
CA VAL A 49 1.60 -17.92 -12.30
C VAL A 49 2.78 -18.59 -11.60
N CYS A 50 2.90 -18.48 -10.28
CA CYS A 50 4.03 -19.04 -9.55
C CYS A 50 3.84 -20.54 -9.30
N THR A 51 4.55 -21.36 -10.06
CA THR A 51 4.51 -22.83 -9.91
C THR A 51 5.09 -23.33 -8.57
N ALA A 52 5.87 -22.50 -7.89
CA ALA A 52 6.42 -22.80 -6.56
C ALA A 52 5.52 -22.32 -5.40
N GLY A 53 4.39 -21.67 -5.69
CA GLY A 53 3.46 -21.19 -4.67
C GLY A 53 4.04 -20.09 -3.76
N ILE A 54 4.95 -19.25 -4.28
CA ILE A 54 5.57 -18.20 -3.46
C ILE A 54 4.56 -17.09 -3.18
N ASP A 55 4.37 -16.76 -1.91
CA ASP A 55 3.61 -15.59 -1.47
C ASP A 55 4.41 -14.29 -1.67
N ILE A 56 4.42 -13.83 -2.92
CA ILE A 56 5.12 -12.60 -3.32
C ILE A 56 4.50 -11.37 -2.66
N TYR A 57 3.18 -11.37 -2.39
CA TYR A 57 2.52 -10.26 -1.72
C TYR A 57 3.07 -10.04 -0.31
N SER A 58 3.14 -11.11 0.49
CA SER A 58 3.67 -11.02 1.86
C SER A 58 5.14 -10.60 1.86
N LEU A 59 5.95 -11.08 0.90
CA LEU A 59 7.35 -10.63 0.75
C LEU A 59 7.45 -9.13 0.47
N MET A 60 6.55 -8.59 -0.36
CA MET A 60 6.50 -7.14 -0.64
C MET A 60 6.04 -6.34 0.57
N MET A 61 5.05 -6.83 1.30
CA MET A 61 4.57 -6.20 2.54
C MET A 61 5.65 -6.17 3.61
N GLU A 62 6.38 -7.26 3.79
CA GLU A 62 7.50 -7.31 4.73
C GLU A 62 8.62 -6.34 4.34
N ALA A 63 8.93 -6.26 3.04
CA ALA A 63 9.90 -5.29 2.54
C ALA A 63 9.45 -3.82 2.70
N ARG A 64 8.15 -3.54 2.85
CA ARG A 64 7.62 -2.18 3.14
C ARG A 64 7.78 -1.81 4.61
N LYS A 65 7.62 -2.76 5.54
CA LYS A 65 7.70 -2.49 6.99
C LYS A 65 9.05 -1.90 7.43
N ASN A 66 10.11 -2.30 6.75
CA ASN A 66 11.49 -1.90 7.07
C ASN A 66 11.98 -0.69 6.26
N LYS A 67 11.07 0.06 5.63
CA LYS A 67 11.41 1.22 4.80
C LYS A 67 10.71 2.47 5.29
N GLN A 68 11.32 3.61 4.99
CA GLN A 68 10.65 4.89 5.10
C GLN A 68 9.40 4.89 4.22
N LEU A 69 8.31 5.40 4.79
CA LEU A 69 7.06 5.57 4.06
C LEU A 69 7.24 6.64 2.98
N PRO A 70 6.72 6.45 1.76
CA PRO A 70 6.65 7.54 0.80
C PRO A 70 5.70 8.63 1.33
N GLU A 71 6.02 9.90 1.06
CA GLU A 71 5.29 11.08 1.55
C GLU A 71 3.77 11.00 1.33
N SER A 72 3.33 10.48 0.18
CA SER A 72 1.91 10.32 -0.13
C SER A 72 1.17 9.38 0.84
N PHE A 73 1.85 8.35 1.34
CA PHE A 73 1.31 7.46 2.38
C PHE A 73 1.28 8.15 3.74
N GLU A 74 2.32 8.90 4.09
CA GLU A 74 2.35 9.68 5.34
C GLU A 74 1.20 10.70 5.39
N MET A 75 0.98 11.40 4.29
CA MET A 75 -0.12 12.36 4.15
C MET A 75 -1.49 11.67 4.24
N SER A 76 -1.65 10.50 3.61
CA SER A 76 -2.87 9.70 3.72
C SER A 76 -3.15 9.26 5.15
N ILE A 77 -2.11 8.81 5.87
CA ILE A 77 -2.23 8.39 7.28
C ILE A 77 -2.60 9.58 8.17
N LYS A 78 -2.00 10.75 7.95
CA LYS A 78 -2.34 11.98 8.66
C LYS A 78 -3.83 12.34 8.45
N ASN A 79 -4.31 12.30 7.22
CA ASN A 79 -5.72 12.56 6.92
C ASN A 79 -6.64 11.58 7.68
N ILE A 80 -6.28 10.30 7.74
CA ILE A 80 -7.08 9.28 8.47
C ILE A 80 -7.13 9.61 9.96
N LEU A 81 -6.00 9.97 10.55
CA LEU A 81 -5.92 10.30 11.97
C LEU A 81 -6.69 11.58 12.33
N ASP A 82 -6.73 12.55 11.41
CA ASP A 82 -7.37 13.84 11.62
C ASP A 82 -8.88 13.82 11.31
N THR A 83 -9.29 13.10 10.25
CA THR A 83 -10.64 13.22 9.67
C THR A 83 -11.38 11.89 9.52
N GLY A 84 -10.69 10.76 9.71
CA GLY A 84 -11.22 9.42 9.44
C GLY A 84 -11.10 8.97 7.99
N TYR A 85 -10.63 9.82 7.08
CA TYR A 85 -10.54 9.55 5.64
C TYR A 85 -9.10 9.64 5.12
N SER A 86 -8.73 8.82 4.14
CA SER A 86 -7.39 8.86 3.52
C SER A 86 -7.17 10.09 2.64
N MET A 87 -8.26 10.67 2.12
CA MET A 87 -8.23 11.83 1.23
C MET A 87 -8.91 13.02 1.90
N PRO A 88 -8.50 14.27 1.57
CA PRO A 88 -9.20 15.46 2.04
C PRO A 88 -10.63 15.51 1.48
N MET A 89 -11.62 15.62 2.38
CA MET A 89 -13.05 15.62 2.02
C MET A 89 -13.64 17.04 1.86
N ARG A 90 -12.83 18.03 1.46
CA ARG A 90 -13.28 19.44 1.35
C ARG A 90 -14.31 19.58 0.22
N GLY A 91 -15.42 20.25 0.50
CA GLY A 91 -16.46 20.54 -0.51
C GLY A 91 -17.32 19.34 -0.92
N ILE A 92 -17.08 18.14 -0.38
CA ILE A 92 -17.88 16.97 -0.75
C ILE A 92 -19.34 17.07 -0.26
N ALA A 93 -19.57 17.79 0.85
CA ALA A 93 -20.89 17.92 1.45
C ALA A 93 -21.89 18.62 0.50
N SER A 94 -21.47 19.72 -0.14
CA SER A 94 -22.32 20.46 -1.09
C SER A 94 -22.55 19.67 -2.38
N ILE A 95 -21.55 18.92 -2.85
CA ILE A 95 -21.72 18.01 -3.99
C ILE A 95 -22.77 16.95 -3.63
N ARG A 96 -22.67 16.32 -2.45
CA ARG A 96 -23.64 15.31 -2.01
C ARG A 96 -25.06 15.87 -1.94
N GLU A 97 -25.24 17.06 -1.36
CA GLU A 97 -26.53 17.75 -1.30
C GLU A 97 -27.12 18.02 -2.69
N MET A 98 -26.30 18.51 -3.64
CA MET A 98 -26.72 18.74 -5.03
C MET A 98 -27.28 17.48 -5.70
N TYR A 99 -26.74 16.31 -5.36
CA TYR A 99 -27.21 15.02 -5.85
C TYR A 99 -28.26 14.35 -4.94
N GLY A 100 -28.79 15.04 -3.93
CA GLY A 100 -29.79 14.51 -2.99
C GLY A 100 -29.25 13.38 -2.09
N LEU A 101 -27.93 13.29 -1.91
CA LEU A 101 -27.28 12.29 -1.07
C LEU A 101 -27.19 12.78 0.38
N ALA A 102 -27.30 11.84 1.32
CA ALA A 102 -27.15 12.10 2.75
C ALA A 102 -25.83 12.83 3.08
N PRO A 103 -25.74 13.62 4.16
CA PRO A 103 -24.49 14.25 4.55
C PRO A 103 -23.39 13.22 4.87
N LEU A 104 -22.13 13.65 4.78
CA LEU A 104 -20.99 12.79 5.12
C LEU A 104 -20.85 12.70 6.64
N GLU A 105 -20.84 11.49 7.19
CA GLU A 105 -20.62 11.27 8.62
C GLU A 105 -19.14 11.15 8.94
N HIS A 106 -18.60 12.11 9.70
CA HIS A 106 -17.22 12.03 10.16
C HIS A 106 -17.15 11.25 11.48
N PRO A 107 -16.31 10.20 11.57
CA PRO A 107 -16.08 9.53 12.84
C PRO A 107 -15.45 10.50 13.83
N SER A 108 -15.87 10.45 15.11
CA SER A 108 -15.33 11.34 16.12
C SER A 108 -13.83 11.10 16.33
N GLY A 109 -13.07 12.17 16.59
CA GLY A 109 -11.64 12.07 16.89
C GLY A 109 -11.32 11.14 18.07
N ARG A 110 -12.25 10.98 19.02
CA ARG A 110 -12.15 10.01 20.11
C ARG A 110 -12.14 8.57 19.58
N ILE A 111 -13.08 8.22 18.70
CA ILE A 111 -13.15 6.87 18.10
C ILE A 111 -11.89 6.59 17.28
N ILE A 112 -11.47 7.55 16.45
CA ILE A 112 -10.24 7.42 15.66
C ILE A 112 -9.02 7.20 16.57
N GLY A 113 -8.89 8.02 17.63
CA GLY A 113 -7.80 7.91 18.59
C GLY A 113 -7.78 6.58 19.34
N THR A 114 -8.94 6.02 19.67
CA THR A 114 -9.05 4.71 20.32
C THR A 114 -8.67 3.58 19.35
N LEU A 115 -9.26 3.56 18.15
CA LEU A 115 -9.04 2.48 17.18
C LEU A 115 -7.62 2.48 16.59
N LEU A 116 -7.02 3.66 16.41
CA LEU A 116 -5.72 3.83 15.74
C LEU A 116 -4.58 4.24 16.69
N LYS A 117 -4.74 4.02 18.00
CA LYS A 117 -3.74 4.39 19.03
C LYS A 117 -2.32 3.91 18.67
N GLY A 118 -2.19 2.64 18.30
CA GLY A 118 -0.89 2.03 17.96
C GLY A 118 -0.25 2.59 16.68
N VAL A 119 -1.04 3.11 15.73
CA VAL A 119 -0.54 3.77 14.53
C VAL A 119 0.05 5.15 14.89
N LYS A 120 -0.69 5.91 15.70
CA LYS A 120 -0.26 7.24 16.18
C LYS A 120 1.05 7.18 16.96
N GLU A 121 1.23 6.15 17.77
CA GLU A 121 2.46 5.94 18.56
C GLU A 121 3.68 5.59 17.69
N ARG A 122 3.48 4.85 16.60
CA ARG A 122 4.57 4.49 15.67
C ARG A 122 5.05 5.67 14.84
N LEU A 123 4.15 6.55 14.41
CA LEU A 123 4.51 7.76 13.65
C LEU A 123 5.31 8.76 14.46
N LYS A 124 5.12 8.83 15.79
CA LYS A 124 5.91 9.71 16.66
C LYS A 124 7.35 9.23 16.87
N LYS A 125 7.64 7.97 16.53
CA LYS A 125 8.95 7.32 16.72
C LYS A 125 9.74 7.17 15.41
N ALA A 126 9.09 7.38 14.27
CA ALA A 126 9.69 7.42 12.94
C ALA A 126 10.18 8.83 12.64
#